data_AF-A0A6I3LNG6-F1
#
_entry.id   AF-A0A6I3LNG6-F1
#
_cell.length_a   1.000
_cell.length_b   1.000
_cell.length_c   1.000
_cell.angle_alpha   90.00
_cell.angle_beta   90.00
_cell.angle_gamma   90.00
#
_symmetry.space_group_name_H-M   'P 1'
#
loop_
_entity.id
_entity.type
_entity.pdbx_description
1 polymer ?
#
loop_
_entity_poly.entity_id
_entity_poly.type
_entity_poly.pdbx_seq_one_letter_code
_entity_poly.pdbx_strand_id
1 'polypeptide(L)'
;MEKPRIINTLNILQKIEMVVNANVLFYFSDIPNWSQNEFLYGVGEPVDYYEVVEINFNLDYSERVDLYWKIHRYIGEKSFLTVENNSVNFWKGEITEYEEEWGCFDDIDHEILILNFSKYNVPKNVQDWKNDYMKLEKRYFSILNEKI
;
A
#
# COMPACT_ATOMS: atom_id res chain seq x y z
N MET A 1 -14.77 -0.22 -21.97
CA MET A 1 -14.61 -1.04 -20.76
C MET A 1 -15.01 -0.16 -19.58
N GLU A 2 -15.72 -0.70 -18.60
CA GLU A 2 -15.95 0.03 -17.35
C GLU A 2 -14.62 0.13 -16.61
N LYS A 3 -14.33 1.29 -15.99
CA LYS A 3 -13.09 1.45 -15.23
C LYS A 3 -13.11 0.48 -14.03
N PRO A 4 -12.00 -0.23 -13.75
CA PRO A 4 -11.90 -1.06 -12.56
C PRO A 4 -12.22 -0.25 -11.29
N ARG A 5 -12.98 -0.83 -10.36
CA ARG A 5 -13.36 -0.13 -9.14
C ARG A 5 -12.18 -0.08 -8.18
N ILE A 6 -11.50 1.06 -8.13
CA ILE A 6 -10.44 1.35 -7.15
C ILE A 6 -11.09 1.44 -5.76
N ILE A 7 -10.49 0.80 -4.75
CA ILE A 7 -11.06 0.74 -3.39
C ILE A 7 -10.37 1.67 -2.38
N ASN A 8 -9.05 1.86 -2.47
CA ASN A 8 -8.31 2.83 -1.67
C ASN A 8 -8.30 4.22 -2.33
N THR A 9 -8.19 5.27 -1.53
CA THR A 9 -7.98 6.66 -1.98
C THR A 9 -6.56 7.14 -1.69
N LEU A 10 -5.92 6.60 -0.66
CA LEU A 10 -4.51 6.85 -0.38
C LEU A 10 -3.67 5.81 -1.12
N ASN A 11 -2.55 6.22 -1.72
CA ASN A 11 -1.82 5.43 -2.71
C ASN A 11 -0.47 4.91 -2.20
N ILE A 12 -0.04 5.15 -0.96
CA ILE A 12 1.26 4.68 -0.46
C ILE A 12 1.05 3.59 0.57
N LEU A 13 1.44 2.35 0.24
CA LEU A 13 1.31 1.22 1.17
C LEU A 13 2.33 1.34 2.30
N GLN A 14 1.91 1.70 3.50
CA GLN A 14 2.80 1.90 4.66
C GLN A 14 3.07 0.64 5.45
N LYS A 15 2.08 -0.26 5.49
CA LYS A 15 2.10 -1.42 6.36
C LYS A 15 1.11 -2.45 5.87
N ILE A 16 1.41 -3.71 6.14
CA ILE A 16 0.47 -4.81 6.03
C ILE A 16 0.44 -5.61 7.32
N GLU A 17 -0.72 -6.15 7.66
CA GLU A 17 -0.88 -7.04 8.81
C GLU A 17 -1.73 -8.24 8.44
N MET A 18 -1.41 -9.38 9.02
CA MET A 18 -2.26 -10.56 8.97
C MET A 18 -2.94 -10.72 10.33
N VAL A 19 -4.28 -10.65 10.33
CA VAL A 19 -5.05 -10.97 11.54
C VAL A 19 -5.22 -12.48 11.60
N VAL A 20 -4.93 -13.04 12.78
CA VAL A 20 -5.04 -14.48 13.02
C VAL A 20 -6.48 -14.92 12.69
N ASN A 21 -6.62 -15.69 11.60
CA ASN A 21 -7.80 -16.39 11.10
C ASN A 21 -8.65 -15.83 9.95
N ALA A 22 -8.31 -14.74 9.26
CA ALA A 22 -8.94 -14.50 7.94
C ALA A 22 -8.31 -13.38 7.11
N ASN A 23 -8.09 -12.22 7.71
CA ASN A 23 -7.99 -10.99 6.94
C ASN A 23 -6.54 -10.51 6.82
N VAL A 24 -6.22 -9.93 5.67
CA VAL A 24 -5.01 -9.15 5.48
C VAL A 24 -5.42 -7.68 5.41
N LEU A 25 -4.77 -6.86 6.22
CA LEU A 25 -5.03 -5.44 6.33
C LEU A 25 -3.93 -4.70 5.58
N PHE A 26 -4.33 -3.83 4.66
CA PHE A 26 -3.44 -2.96 3.89
C PHE A 26 -3.62 -1.54 4.39
N TYR A 27 -2.55 -0.96 4.92
CA TYR A 27 -2.55 0.38 5.47
C TYR A 27 -1.94 1.33 4.45
N PHE A 28 -2.74 2.27 3.94
CA PHE A 28 -2.32 3.28 3.00
C PHE A 28 -2.18 4.65 3.66
N SER A 29 -1.23 5.44 3.18
CA SER A 29 -1.10 6.87 3.49
C SER A 29 -0.76 7.68 2.25
N ASP A 30 -0.64 8.98 2.43
CA ASP A 30 -0.16 9.99 1.48
C ASP A 30 1.30 10.41 1.73
N ILE A 31 1.84 10.14 2.92
CA ILE A 31 3.24 10.41 3.25
C ILE A 31 4.16 9.47 2.45
N PRO A 32 5.16 9.99 1.72
CA PRO A 32 6.17 9.17 1.04
C PRO A 32 6.85 8.20 2.00
N ASN A 33 7.18 7.00 1.52
CA ASN A 33 8.12 6.19 2.28
C ASN A 33 9.53 6.77 2.13
N TRP A 34 9.97 7.48 3.17
CA TRP A 34 11.29 8.07 3.24
C TRP A 34 12.45 7.06 3.20
N SER A 35 12.18 5.75 3.31
CA SER A 35 13.21 4.72 3.10
C SER A 35 13.54 4.46 1.63
N GLN A 36 12.79 5.02 0.68
CA GLN A 36 13.03 4.87 -0.75
C GLN A 36 13.88 6.02 -1.31
N ASN A 37 14.64 5.73 -2.37
CA ASN A 37 15.58 6.68 -2.96
C ASN A 37 14.90 7.75 -3.82
N GLU A 38 13.69 7.48 -4.31
CA GLU A 38 12.99 8.40 -5.20
C GLU A 38 12.27 9.50 -4.40
N PHE A 39 12.62 10.76 -4.65
CA PHE A 39 11.91 11.90 -4.11
C PHE A 39 10.62 12.10 -4.90
N LEU A 40 9.48 11.86 -4.27
CA LEU A 40 8.17 11.93 -4.91
C LEU A 40 7.63 13.37 -4.83
N TYR A 41 7.45 14.02 -5.99
CA TYR A 41 6.65 15.25 -6.09
C TYR A 41 5.16 14.91 -5.99
N GLY A 42 4.37 15.79 -5.36
CA GLY A 42 2.92 15.63 -5.26
C GLY A 42 2.43 14.92 -3.99
N VAL A 43 3.13 15.09 -2.87
CA VAL A 43 2.62 14.66 -1.56
C VAL A 43 1.30 15.39 -1.30
N GLY A 44 0.20 14.64 -1.17
CA GLY A 44 -1.08 15.17 -0.72
C GLY A 44 -0.94 15.85 0.65
N GLU A 45 -1.96 16.60 1.09
CA GLU A 45 -1.94 17.17 2.43
C GLU A 45 -1.86 16.05 3.46
N PRO A 46 -0.81 16.00 4.31
CA PRO A 46 -0.55 14.86 5.19
C PRO A 46 -1.75 14.56 6.08
N VAL A 47 -2.30 13.36 5.94
CA VAL A 47 -3.39 12.88 6.78
C VAL A 47 -2.87 12.30 8.10
N ASP A 48 -3.66 12.48 9.15
CA ASP A 48 -3.41 11.97 10.50
C ASP A 48 -3.95 10.56 10.74
N TYR A 49 -4.31 9.85 9.67
CA TYR A 49 -4.79 8.47 9.71
C TYR A 49 -4.13 7.60 8.65
N TYR A 50 -4.21 6.28 8.84
CA TYR A 50 -4.04 5.29 7.79
C TYR A 50 -5.41 4.95 7.22
N GLU A 51 -5.53 4.95 5.90
CA GLU A 51 -6.66 4.31 5.25
C GLU A 51 -6.41 2.81 5.23
N VAL A 52 -7.27 2.03 5.88
CA VAL A 52 -7.14 0.59 5.97
C VAL A 52 -8.11 -0.06 5.01
N VAL A 53 -7.58 -0.90 4.13
CA VAL A 53 -8.35 -1.85 3.34
C VAL A 53 -8.15 -3.23 3.95
N GLU A 54 -9.21 -3.78 4.51
CA GLU A 54 -9.22 -5.13 5.06
C GLU A 54 -9.80 -6.08 4.03
N ILE A 55 -9.04 -7.10 3.64
CA ILE A 55 -9.46 -8.07 2.63
C ILE A 55 -9.52 -9.47 3.24
N ASN A 56 -10.66 -10.12 3.07
CA ASN A 56 -10.83 -11.53 3.34
C ASN A 56 -10.58 -12.32 2.05
N PHE A 57 -9.39 -12.90 1.92
CA PHE A 57 -9.01 -13.69 0.76
C PHE A 57 -9.64 -15.09 0.78
N ASN A 58 -10.10 -15.54 -0.38
CA ASN A 58 -10.51 -16.92 -0.60
C ASN A 58 -9.28 -17.81 -0.90
N LEU A 59 -8.32 -17.79 0.03
CA LEU A 59 -7.07 -18.53 -0.01
C LEU A 59 -6.93 -19.37 1.24
N ASP A 60 -6.15 -20.44 1.18
CA ASP A 60 -5.75 -21.18 2.37
C ASP A 60 -4.77 -20.38 3.25
N TYR A 61 -4.29 -20.95 4.36
CA TYR A 61 -3.36 -20.23 5.23
C TYR A 61 -1.98 -20.04 4.58
N SER A 62 -1.45 -21.06 3.88
CA SER A 62 -0.12 -21.01 3.28
C SER A 62 -0.08 -19.99 2.15
N GLU A 63 -1.06 -20.04 1.25
CA GLU A 63 -1.20 -19.12 0.12
C GLU A 63 -1.33 -17.66 0.61
N ARG A 64 -2.07 -17.44 1.69
CA ARG A 64 -2.23 -16.10 2.30
C ARG A 64 -0.92 -15.60 2.92
N VAL A 65 -0.14 -16.48 3.56
CA VAL A 65 1.19 -16.14 4.09
C VAL A 65 2.15 -15.80 2.96
N ASP A 66 2.14 -16.57 1.88
CA ASP A 66 2.96 -16.29 0.70
C ASP A 66 2.59 -14.96 0.07
N LEU A 67 1.28 -14.69 -0.12
CA LEU A 67 0.80 -13.40 -0.61
C LEU A 67 1.20 -12.24 0.30
N TYR A 68 1.06 -12.40 1.61
CA TYR A 68 1.49 -11.42 2.60
C TYR A 68 2.98 -11.07 2.43
N TRP A 69 3.86 -12.07 2.33
CA TRP A 69 5.29 -11.83 2.14
C TRP A 69 5.62 -11.23 0.78
N LYS A 70 4.89 -11.63 -0.27
CA LYS A 70 5.02 -11.03 -1.59
C LYS A 70 4.76 -9.53 -1.53
N ILE A 71 3.64 -9.13 -0.93
CA ILE A 71 3.21 -7.73 -0.81
C ILE A 71 4.10 -6.95 0.17
N HIS A 72 4.61 -7.58 1.23
CA HIS A 72 5.46 -6.94 2.23
C HIS A 72 6.69 -6.25 1.62
N ARG A 73 7.21 -6.79 0.52
CA ARG A 73 8.38 -6.22 -0.18
C ARG A 73 8.09 -4.89 -0.86
N TYR A 74 6.83 -4.57 -1.09
CA TYR A 74 6.39 -3.35 -1.75
C TYR A 74 5.92 -2.26 -0.77
N ILE A 75 6.17 -2.43 0.54
CA ILE A 75 5.92 -1.37 1.51
C ILE A 75 6.69 -0.11 1.13
N GLY A 76 5.95 0.96 0.92
CA GLY A 76 6.39 2.29 0.52
C GLY A 76 6.21 2.62 -0.94
N GLU A 77 5.87 1.64 -1.77
CA GLU A 77 5.56 1.86 -3.17
C GLU A 77 4.19 2.53 -3.32
N LYS A 78 4.06 3.32 -4.38
CA LYS A 78 2.76 3.78 -4.85
C LYS A 78 1.98 2.61 -5.42
N SER A 79 0.88 2.28 -4.76
CA SER A 79 0.03 1.17 -5.10
C SER A 79 -1.43 1.44 -4.79
N PHE A 80 -2.29 0.79 -5.55
CA PHE A 80 -3.72 0.79 -5.29
C PHE A 80 -4.33 -0.55 -5.67
N LEU A 81 -5.54 -0.75 -5.16
CA LEU A 81 -6.28 -1.99 -5.25
C LEU A 81 -7.52 -1.74 -6.08
N THR A 82 -7.78 -2.63 -7.03
CA THR A 82 -9.07 -2.66 -7.74
C THR A 82 -9.82 -3.93 -7.42
N VAL A 83 -11.15 -3.86 -7.41
CA VAL A 83 -12.02 -5.02 -7.22
C VAL A 83 -12.95 -5.16 -8.41
N GLU A 84 -12.96 -6.36 -8.99
CA GLU A 84 -13.83 -6.74 -10.10
C GLU A 84 -14.21 -8.22 -9.94
N ASN A 85 -15.49 -8.56 -10.11
CA ASN A 85 -15.98 -9.95 -10.06
C ASN A 85 -15.53 -10.78 -8.85
N ASN A 86 -15.49 -10.18 -7.65
CA ASN A 86 -14.97 -10.79 -6.40
C ASN A 86 -13.49 -11.18 -6.46
N SER A 87 -12.73 -10.55 -7.33
CA SER A 87 -11.28 -10.61 -7.36
C SER A 87 -10.67 -9.25 -7.04
N VAL A 88 -9.52 -9.25 -6.38
CA VAL A 88 -8.72 -8.05 -6.16
C VAL A 88 -7.46 -8.10 -7.02
N ASN A 89 -7.08 -6.94 -7.55
CA ASN A 89 -5.81 -6.74 -8.24
C ASN A 89 -4.98 -5.69 -7.50
N PHE A 90 -3.67 -5.91 -7.46
CA PHE A 90 -2.68 -4.98 -6.92
C PHE A 90 -1.96 -4.28 -8.06
N TRP A 91 -2.10 -2.96 -8.11
CA TRP A 91 -1.51 -2.14 -9.17
C TRP A 91 -0.42 -1.25 -8.61
N LYS A 92 0.58 -0.98 -9.44
CA LYS A 92 1.63 0.02 -9.21
C LYS A 92 1.31 1.28 -10.01
N GLY A 93 1.42 2.45 -9.39
CA GLY A 93 1.19 3.74 -10.07
C GLY A 93 0.28 4.67 -9.29
N GLU A 94 -0.25 5.68 -9.96
CA GLU A 94 -1.15 6.67 -9.39
C GLU A 94 -2.62 6.38 -9.67
N ILE A 95 -3.47 6.63 -8.67
CA ILE A 95 -4.93 6.52 -8.81
C ILE A 95 -5.47 7.49 -9.89
N THR A 96 -4.77 8.61 -10.12
CA THR A 96 -5.14 9.63 -11.10
C THR A 96 -4.65 9.35 -12.52
N GLU A 97 -3.73 8.39 -12.71
CA GLU A 97 -3.22 8.01 -14.03
C GLU A 97 -4.27 7.26 -14.86
N TYR A 98 -4.03 7.17 -16.16
CA TYR A 98 -4.83 6.31 -17.04
C TYR A 98 -4.44 4.84 -16.83
N GLU A 99 -5.39 3.92 -17.10
CA GLU A 99 -5.19 2.48 -16.92
C GLU A 99 -3.99 1.93 -17.71
N GLU A 100 -3.68 2.51 -18.86
CA GLU A 100 -2.52 2.16 -19.70
C GLU A 100 -1.17 2.48 -19.05
N GLU A 101 -1.15 3.36 -18.04
CA GLU A 101 0.04 3.77 -17.30
C GLU A 101 0.23 2.94 -16.02
N TRP A 102 -0.78 2.18 -15.61
CA TRP A 102 -0.70 1.34 -14.43
C TRP A 102 0.22 0.14 -14.67
N GLY A 103 1.12 -0.09 -13.71
CA GLY A 103 2.00 -1.24 -13.70
C GLY A 103 1.45 -2.40 -12.88
N CYS A 104 1.98 -3.59 -13.13
CA CYS A 104 1.74 -4.78 -12.34
C CYS A 104 2.94 -5.05 -11.43
N PHE A 105 2.71 -5.78 -10.33
CA PHE A 105 3.79 -6.36 -9.54
C PHE A 105 4.11 -7.75 -10.10
N ASP A 106 5.35 -7.96 -10.58
CA ASP A 106 5.75 -9.16 -11.35
C ASP A 106 5.45 -10.51 -10.66
N ASP A 107 5.34 -10.53 -9.34
CA ASP A 107 5.16 -11.75 -8.56
C ASP A 107 3.89 -11.78 -7.70
N ILE A 108 3.00 -10.80 -7.86
CA ILE A 108 1.65 -10.83 -7.31
C ILE A 108 0.70 -11.29 -8.40
N ASP A 109 -0.06 -12.34 -8.11
CA ASP A 109 -1.02 -12.89 -9.06
C ASP A 109 -2.11 -11.85 -9.37
N HIS A 110 -2.56 -11.85 -10.63
CA HIS A 110 -3.74 -11.10 -11.03
C HIS A 110 -5.01 -11.83 -10.60
N GLU A 111 -6.06 -11.07 -10.34
CA GLU A 111 -7.41 -11.55 -10.05
C GLU A 111 -7.52 -12.48 -8.83
N ILE A 112 -6.88 -12.11 -7.72
CA ILE A 112 -6.90 -12.91 -6.49
C ILE A 112 -8.32 -12.92 -5.90
N LEU A 113 -8.93 -14.10 -5.75
CA LEU A 113 -10.29 -14.24 -5.25
C LEU A 113 -10.43 -13.76 -3.81
N ILE A 114 -11.50 -12.99 -3.54
CA ILE A 114 -11.85 -12.46 -2.22
C ILE A 114 -13.28 -12.87 -1.85
N LEU A 115 -13.52 -13.08 -0.56
CA LEU A 115 -14.86 -13.29 0.00
C LEU A 115 -15.58 -11.96 0.23
N ASN A 116 -14.84 -10.97 0.73
CA ASN A 116 -15.31 -9.60 0.95
C ASN A 116 -14.11 -8.67 1.26
N PHE A 117 -14.39 -7.37 1.30
CA PHE A 117 -13.47 -6.37 1.80
C PHE A 117 -14.21 -5.31 2.62
N SER A 118 -13.49 -4.64 3.50
CA SER A 118 -13.95 -3.48 4.25
C SER A 118 -12.93 -2.35 4.15
N LYS A 119 -13.39 -1.11 4.34
CA LYS A 119 -12.56 0.09 4.29
C LYS A 119 -12.89 1.00 5.45
N TYR A 120 -11.88 1.43 6.19
CA TYR A 120 -12.02 2.34 7.33
C TYR A 120 -10.71 3.10 7.60
N ASN A 121 -10.78 4.13 8.44
CA ASN A 121 -9.61 4.93 8.81
C ASN A 121 -9.16 4.59 10.23
N VAL A 122 -7.84 4.47 10.43
CA VAL A 122 -7.22 4.28 11.75
C VAL A 122 -6.32 5.48 12.04
N PRO A 123 -6.57 6.26 13.11
CA PRO A 123 -5.71 7.38 13.47
C PRO A 123 -4.27 6.95 13.73
N LYS A 124 -3.32 7.74 13.24
CA LYS A 124 -1.89 7.59 13.55
C LYS A 124 -1.65 7.97 14.99
N ASN A 125 -0.94 7.11 15.72
CA ASN A 125 -0.54 7.39 17.09
C ASN A 125 0.81 8.15 17.13
N VAL A 126 1.23 8.56 18.33
CA VAL A 126 2.50 9.29 18.54
C VAL A 126 3.71 8.49 18.06
N GLN A 127 3.70 7.16 18.22
CA GLN A 127 4.79 6.30 17.79
C GLN A 127 4.88 6.20 16.26
N ASP A 128 3.74 6.21 15.56
CA ASP A 128 3.69 6.23 14.10
C ASP A 128 4.38 7.50 13.57
N TRP A 129 4.00 8.66 14.09
CA TRP A 129 4.64 9.93 13.75
C TRP A 129 6.13 9.92 14.05
N LYS A 130 6.53 9.41 15.22
CA LYS A 130 7.95 9.29 15.59
C LYS A 130 8.72 8.45 14.58
N ASN A 131 8.15 7.33 14.12
CA ASN A 131 8.77 6.47 13.13
C ASN A 131 8.96 7.20 11.80
N ASP A 132 7.94 7.92 11.34
CA ASP A 132 8.00 8.68 10.08
C ASP A 132 9.06 9.77 10.13
N TYR A 133 9.13 10.54 11.24
CA TYR A 133 10.18 11.54 11.44
C TYR A 133 11.58 10.91 11.43
N MET A 134 11.77 9.77 12.10
CA MET A 134 13.06 9.08 12.11
C MET A 134 13.48 8.59 10.71
N LYS A 135 12.53 8.13 9.89
CA LYS A 135 12.82 7.73 8.50
C LYS A 135 13.20 8.95 7.65
N LEU A 136 12.47 10.06 7.79
CA LEU A 136 12.78 11.32 7.10
C LEU A 136 14.18 11.84 7.48
N GLU A 137 14.51 11.84 8.76
CA GLU A 137 15.82 12.25 9.26
C GLU A 137 16.94 11.39 8.66
N LYS A 138 16.79 10.06 8.66
CA LYS A 138 17.75 9.15 8.02
C LYS A 138 17.93 9.44 6.54
N ARG A 139 16.84 9.71 5.82
CA ARG A 139 16.89 10.05 4.38
C ARG A 139 17.63 11.36 4.14
N TYR A 140 17.33 12.38 4.95
CA TYR A 140 18.03 13.66 4.89
C TYR A 140 19.54 13.49 5.03
N PHE A 141 20.00 12.72 6.02
CA PHE A 141 21.43 12.46 6.21
C PHE A 141 22.04 11.63 5.07
N SER A 142 21.32 10.66 4.51
CA SER A 142 21.78 9.91 3.33
C SER A 142 22.06 10.84 2.14
N ILE A 143 21.11 11.73 1.84
CA ILE A 143 21.23 12.70 0.72
C ILE A 143 22.37 13.69 0.98
N LEU A 144 22.57 14.13 2.22
CA LEU A 144 23.68 15.01 2.58
C LEU A 144 25.04 14.34 2.30
N ASN A 145 25.16 13.06 2.65
CA ASN A 145 26.40 12.30 2.48
C ASN A 145 26.69 11.93 1.01
N GLU A 146 25.66 11.72 0.19
CA GLU A 146 25.81 11.49 -1.26
C GLU A 146 26.31 12.73 -2.03
N LYS A 147 26.22 13.93 -1.44
CA LYS A 147 26.68 15.19 -2.04
C LYS A 147 28.15 15.53 -1.76
N ILE A 148 28.87 14.71 -0.99
CA ILE A 148 30.29 14.89 -0.62
C ILE A 148 31.13 13.92 -1.43
#